data_AF-A0A3A3GW13-F1
#
_entry.id   AF-A0A3A3GW13-F1
#
_cell.length_a   1.000
_cell.length_b   1.000
_cell.length_c   1.000
_cell.angle_alpha   90.00
_cell.angle_beta   90.00
_cell.angle_gamma   90.00
#
_symmetry.space_group_name_H-M   'P 1'
#
loop_
_entity.id
_entity.type
_entity.pdbx_description
1 polymer ?
#
loop_
_entity_poly.entity_id
_entity_poly.type
_entity_poly.pdbx_seq_one_letter_code
_entity_poly.pdbx_strand_id
1 'polypeptide(L)'
;MTEKKPAHKPPAEKEKPPAKPHHVQTCLHPIVQPAYVNHHPAACTPICTMPAVPQPTKYVTCLEPVFLDHLSRHQGQQIIVRTTVETLEGVLAVVAVDHIQLNRHDKAFHIRTAQIVHFEGLPITYL
;
A
#
# COMPACT_ATOMS: atom_id res chain seq x y z
N MET A 1 -34.07 73.24 -0.76
CA MET A 1 -34.55 72.25 0.22
C MET A 1 -35.00 71.03 -0.56
N THR A 2 -34.25 69.93 -0.47
CA THR A 2 -34.57 68.71 -1.21
C THR A 2 -34.38 67.55 -0.24
N GLU A 3 -35.48 67.02 0.27
CA GLU A 3 -35.50 65.93 1.26
C GLU A 3 -35.00 64.62 0.63
N LYS A 4 -33.97 64.02 1.22
CA LYS A 4 -33.53 62.66 0.90
C LYS A 4 -34.32 61.66 1.74
N LYS A 5 -35.10 60.82 1.07
CA LYS A 5 -35.82 59.65 1.63
C LYS A 5 -34.82 58.64 2.22
N PRO A 6 -35.03 58.05 3.42
CA PRO A 6 -34.09 57.08 3.97
C PRO A 6 -34.25 55.71 3.30
N ALA A 7 -33.10 55.05 3.08
CA ALA A 7 -32.99 53.75 2.44
C ALA A 7 -33.55 52.63 3.35
N HIS A 8 -34.28 51.69 2.73
CA HIS A 8 -34.82 50.50 3.35
C HIS A 8 -33.67 49.52 3.68
N LYS A 9 -33.49 49.18 4.97
CA LYS A 9 -32.53 48.16 5.42
C LYS A 9 -33.16 46.77 5.21
N PRO A 10 -32.48 45.81 4.54
CA PRO A 10 -32.98 44.45 4.46
C PRO A 10 -32.90 43.76 5.83
N PRO A 11 -33.82 42.83 6.15
CA PRO A 11 -33.79 42.10 7.42
C PRO A 11 -32.61 41.14 7.46
N ALA A 12 -31.96 41.05 8.64
CA ALA A 12 -30.88 40.13 8.89
C ALA A 12 -31.38 38.68 8.78
N GLU A 13 -30.81 37.93 7.86
CA GLU A 13 -31.07 36.50 7.66
C GLU A 13 -30.47 35.72 8.84
N LYS A 14 -31.32 35.09 9.64
CA LYS A 14 -30.88 34.22 10.74
C LYS A 14 -30.27 32.96 10.13
N GLU A 15 -28.97 32.77 10.35
CA GLU A 15 -28.22 31.60 9.92
C GLU A 15 -28.85 30.33 10.52
N LYS A 16 -29.34 29.44 9.65
CA LYS A 16 -29.94 28.16 10.02
C LYS A 16 -28.82 27.21 10.46
N PRO A 17 -28.93 26.53 11.62
CA PRO A 17 -27.88 25.62 12.06
C PRO A 17 -27.68 24.49 11.04
N PRO A 18 -26.43 24.01 10.85
CA PRO A 18 -26.13 22.99 9.85
C PRO A 18 -26.93 21.71 10.15
N ALA A 19 -27.63 21.23 9.12
CA ALA A 19 -28.37 19.98 9.19
C ALA A 19 -27.41 18.84 9.55
N LYS A 20 -27.77 18.04 10.56
CA LYS A 20 -27.06 16.79 10.87
C LYS A 20 -27.05 15.91 9.62
N PRO A 21 -25.92 15.28 9.25
CA PRO A 21 -25.86 14.45 8.07
C PRO A 21 -26.87 13.30 8.21
N HIS A 22 -27.85 13.27 7.32
CA HIS A 22 -28.76 12.13 7.20
C HIS A 22 -27.93 10.93 6.73
N HIS A 23 -27.82 9.91 7.58
CA HIS A 23 -27.23 8.63 7.20
C HIS A 23 -28.18 7.94 6.22
N VAL A 24 -28.04 8.23 4.92
CA VAL A 24 -28.77 7.52 3.87
C VAL A 24 -28.17 6.12 3.78
N GLN A 25 -28.87 5.15 4.36
CA GLN A 25 -28.52 3.74 4.24
C GLN A 25 -28.82 3.30 2.81
N THR A 26 -27.81 3.30 1.94
CA THR A 26 -27.94 2.81 0.57
C THR A 26 -27.66 1.31 0.58
N CYS A 27 -28.65 0.51 0.17
CA CYS A 27 -28.41 -0.92 -0.09
C CYS A 27 -27.64 -1.03 -1.40
N LEU A 28 -26.33 -1.26 -1.31
CA LEU A 28 -25.50 -1.58 -2.47
C LEU A 28 -25.39 -3.10 -2.57
N HIS A 29 -25.56 -3.62 -3.77
CA HIS A 29 -25.24 -5.01 -4.06
C HIS A 29 -23.70 -5.13 -4.01
N PRO A 30 -23.12 -5.94 -3.11
CA PRO A 30 -21.68 -6.16 -3.12
C PRO A 30 -21.27 -6.67 -4.50
N ILE A 31 -20.10 -6.23 -4.97
CA ILE A 31 -19.57 -6.54 -6.32
C ILE A 31 -19.52 -8.06 -6.61
N VAL A 32 -19.56 -8.89 -5.55
CA VAL A 32 -19.52 -10.36 -5.63
C VAL A 32 -20.57 -11.00 -4.71
N GLN A 33 -21.86 -10.78 -4.97
CA GLN A 33 -22.91 -11.66 -4.46
C GLN A 33 -23.76 -12.21 -5.62
N PRO A 34 -24.03 -13.52 -5.67
CA PRO A 34 -24.94 -14.08 -6.68
C PRO A 34 -26.33 -13.49 -6.48
N ALA A 35 -27.04 -13.18 -7.57
CA ALA A 35 -28.38 -12.59 -7.51
C ALA A 35 -29.39 -13.48 -6.75
N TYR A 36 -29.14 -14.79 -6.71
CA TYR A 36 -29.97 -15.79 -6.04
C TYR A 36 -29.12 -16.77 -5.23
N VAL A 37 -29.63 -17.16 -4.07
CA VAL A 37 -29.13 -18.27 -3.24
C VAL A 37 -30.31 -19.18 -2.94
N ASN A 38 -30.21 -20.48 -3.28
CA ASN A 38 -31.27 -21.46 -3.06
C ASN A 38 -32.65 -21.03 -3.63
N HIS A 39 -32.67 -20.48 -4.85
CA HIS A 39 -33.89 -19.96 -5.51
C HIS A 39 -34.58 -18.77 -4.82
N HIS A 40 -33.95 -18.20 -3.78
CA HIS A 40 -34.40 -16.97 -3.16
C HIS A 40 -33.48 -15.80 -3.56
N PRO A 41 -34.01 -14.58 -3.74
CA PRO A 41 -33.18 -13.39 -3.94
C PRO A 41 -32.17 -13.26 -2.79
N ALA A 42 -30.91 -12.98 -3.12
CA ALA A 42 -29.89 -12.80 -2.09
C ALA A 42 -30.27 -11.60 -1.19
N ALA A 43 -30.22 -11.80 0.13
CA ALA A 43 -30.46 -10.74 1.07
C ALA A 43 -29.38 -9.65 0.92
N CYS A 44 -29.80 -8.42 0.64
CA CYS A 44 -28.87 -7.29 0.55
C CYS A 44 -28.24 -7.06 1.92
N THR A 45 -26.91 -7.03 1.97
CA THR A 45 -26.18 -6.68 3.19
C THR A 45 -26.10 -5.15 3.27
N PRO A 46 -26.63 -4.51 4.33
CA PRO A 46 -26.53 -3.07 4.46
C PRO A 46 -25.07 -2.68 4.68
N ILE A 47 -24.49 -1.96 3.72
CA ILE A 47 -23.15 -1.37 3.87
C ILE A 47 -23.35 -0.01 4.53
N CYS A 48 -22.94 0.11 5.79
CA CYS A 48 -22.90 1.40 6.48
C CYS A 48 -21.57 2.09 6.18
N THR A 49 -21.62 3.38 5.85
CA THR A 49 -20.40 4.19 5.74
C THR A 49 -19.87 4.46 7.14
N MET A 50 -18.71 3.89 7.46
CA MET A 50 -18.00 4.26 8.68
C MET A 50 -17.13 5.50 8.41
N PRO A 51 -16.87 6.34 9.44
CA PRO A 51 -15.85 7.39 9.33
C PRO A 51 -14.56 6.79 8.77
N ALA A 52 -13.97 7.44 7.76
CA ALA A 52 -12.75 6.95 7.13
C ALA A 52 -11.69 6.70 8.19
N VAL A 53 -11.27 5.45 8.35
CA VAL A 53 -10.12 5.10 9.18
C VAL A 53 -8.91 5.78 8.52
N PRO A 54 -8.18 6.68 9.22
CA PRO A 54 -7.00 7.32 8.65
C PRO A 54 -6.01 6.24 8.23
N GLN A 55 -5.83 6.07 6.92
CA GLN A 55 -4.80 5.18 6.41
C GLN A 55 -3.45 5.91 6.51
N PRO A 56 -2.37 5.22 6.91
CA PRO A 56 -1.04 5.81 6.87
C PRO A 56 -0.76 6.31 5.46
N THR A 57 -0.59 7.62 5.29
CA THR A 57 -0.30 8.22 3.98
C THR A 57 1.18 8.09 3.60
N LYS A 58 2.02 7.58 4.51
CA LYS A 58 3.46 7.45 4.34
C LYS A 58 3.97 6.15 4.92
N TYR A 59 4.64 5.37 4.09
CA TYR A 59 5.42 4.20 4.48
C TYR A 59 6.91 4.55 4.33
N VAL A 60 7.70 4.30 5.36
CA VAL A 60 9.14 4.57 5.36
C VAL A 60 9.85 3.25 5.65
N THR A 61 10.91 2.96 4.91
CA THR A 61 11.79 1.83 5.14
C THR A 61 13.24 2.28 5.09
N CYS A 62 14.10 1.60 5.85
CA CYS A 62 15.54 1.80 5.76
C CYS A 62 16.08 0.96 4.60
N LEU A 63 16.92 1.56 3.77
CA LEU A 63 17.51 0.90 2.60
C LEU A 63 19.03 0.99 2.67
N GLU A 64 19.68 -0.06 2.18
CA GLU A 64 21.12 -0.14 2.00
C GLU A 64 21.44 -0.08 0.49
N PRO A 65 21.37 1.10 -0.14
CA PRO A 65 21.35 1.22 -1.60
C PRO A 65 22.64 0.74 -2.26
N VAL A 66 23.81 1.01 -1.66
CA VAL A 66 25.10 0.57 -2.20
C VAL A 66 25.25 -0.95 -2.08
N PHE A 67 24.75 -1.54 -0.98
CA PHE A 67 24.75 -2.98 -0.81
C PHE A 67 23.88 -3.67 -1.85
N LEU A 68 22.66 -3.16 -2.08
CA LEU A 68 21.76 -3.65 -3.11
C LEU A 68 22.33 -3.47 -4.52
N ASP A 69 23.00 -2.34 -4.79
CA ASP A 69 23.68 -2.11 -6.07
C ASP A 69 24.76 -3.17 -6.31
N HIS A 70 25.66 -3.41 -5.35
CA HIS A 70 26.69 -4.42 -5.49
C HIS A 70 26.10 -5.82 -5.66
N LEU A 71 25.05 -6.16 -4.90
CA LEU A 71 24.38 -7.45 -5.00
C LEU A 71 23.70 -7.64 -6.37
N SER A 72 23.07 -6.59 -6.90
CA SER A 72 22.39 -6.63 -8.22
C SER A 72 23.35 -6.92 -9.37
N ARG A 73 24.63 -6.55 -9.26
CA ARG A 73 25.65 -6.85 -10.27
C ARG A 73 25.99 -8.35 -10.35
N HIS A 74 25.61 -9.13 -9.34
CA HIS A 74 25.73 -10.58 -9.35
C HIS A 74 24.48 -11.29 -9.83
N GLN A 75 23.47 -10.57 -10.32
CA GLN A 75 22.25 -11.21 -10.83
C GLN A 75 22.58 -12.16 -11.99
N GLY A 76 22.00 -13.35 -11.94
CA GLY A 76 22.28 -14.46 -12.84
C GLY A 76 23.55 -15.26 -12.51
N GLN A 77 24.31 -14.88 -11.48
CA GLN A 77 25.55 -15.56 -11.09
C GLN A 77 25.34 -16.46 -9.88
N GLN A 78 26.21 -17.46 -9.77
CA GLN A 78 26.35 -18.28 -8.57
C GLN A 78 26.98 -17.43 -7.46
N ILE A 79 26.30 -17.33 -6.32
CA ILE A 79 26.81 -16.61 -5.13
C ILE A 79 26.61 -17.43 -3.86
N ILE A 80 27.34 -17.04 -2.83
CA ILE A 80 27.14 -17.53 -1.47
C ILE A 80 26.58 -16.38 -0.64
N VAL A 81 25.46 -16.61 0.06
CA VAL A 81 24.81 -15.64 0.93
C VAL A 81 24.86 -16.17 2.35
N ARG A 82 25.50 -15.42 3.26
CA ARG A 82 25.46 -15.71 4.69
C ARG A 82 24.33 -14.93 5.33
N THR A 83 23.35 -15.67 5.83
CA THR A 83 22.27 -15.10 6.64
C THR A 83 22.59 -15.18 8.12
N THR A 84 21.73 -14.60 8.95
CA THR A 84 21.81 -14.71 10.42
C THR A 84 21.63 -16.13 10.95
N VAL A 85 21.03 -17.03 10.16
CA VAL A 85 20.72 -18.41 10.57
C VAL A 85 21.63 -19.42 9.88
N GLU A 86 21.81 -19.29 8.57
CA GLU A 86 22.54 -20.26 7.76
C GLU A 86 23.26 -19.64 6.55
N THR A 87 24.09 -20.43 5.89
CA THR A 87 24.73 -20.08 4.62
C THR A 87 24.00 -20.76 3.47
N LEU A 88 23.62 -19.97 2.47
CA LEU A 88 22.91 -20.43 1.28
C LEU A 88 23.76 -20.19 0.04
N GLU A 89 23.82 -21.19 -0.83
CA GLU A 89 24.52 -21.13 -2.10
C GLU A 89 23.54 -21.41 -3.24
N GLY A 90 23.62 -20.61 -4.30
CA GLY A 90 22.71 -20.71 -5.44
C GLY A 90 22.87 -19.58 -6.45
N VAL A 91 22.02 -19.59 -7.46
CA VAL A 91 22.00 -18.56 -8.51
C VAL A 91 21.12 -17.40 -8.04
N LEU A 92 21.68 -16.19 -8.02
CA LEU A 92 20.92 -14.98 -7.68
C LEU A 92 19.96 -14.62 -8.82
N ALA A 93 18.68 -14.95 -8.69
CA ALA A 93 17.70 -14.74 -9.75
C ALA A 93 17.16 -13.30 -9.77
N VAL A 94 16.88 -12.74 -8.59
CA VAL A 94 16.23 -11.43 -8.44
C VAL A 94 16.83 -10.70 -7.24
N VAL A 95 17.00 -9.38 -7.40
CA VAL A 95 17.27 -8.45 -6.31
C VAL A 95 16.12 -7.45 -6.26
N ALA A 96 15.37 -7.47 -5.17
CA ALA A 96 14.33 -6.49 -4.86
C ALA A 96 14.78 -5.59 -3.71
N VAL A 97 13.97 -4.56 -3.43
CA VAL A 97 14.28 -3.55 -2.42
C VAL A 97 14.35 -4.12 -1.00
N ASP A 98 13.60 -5.18 -0.72
CA ASP A 98 13.43 -5.76 0.62
C ASP A 98 13.90 -7.22 0.71
N HIS A 99 14.12 -7.89 -0.44
CA HIS A 99 14.54 -9.28 -0.49
C HIS A 99 15.32 -9.62 -1.77
N ILE A 100 15.99 -10.77 -1.73
CA ILE A 100 16.57 -11.41 -2.91
C ILE A 100 15.92 -12.77 -3.14
N GLN A 101 15.99 -13.25 -4.38
CA GLN A 101 15.64 -14.62 -4.74
C GLN A 101 16.91 -15.40 -5.12
N LEU A 102 17.18 -16.47 -4.38
CA LEU A 102 18.26 -17.41 -4.68
C LEU A 102 17.66 -18.73 -5.18
N ASN A 103 18.02 -19.15 -6.39
CA ASN A 103 17.60 -20.44 -6.93
C ASN A 103 18.63 -21.50 -6.56
N ARG A 104 18.18 -22.55 -5.88
CA ARG A 104 19.00 -23.71 -5.50
C ARG A 104 18.21 -24.99 -5.77
N HIS A 105 18.71 -25.82 -6.70
CA HIS A 105 17.98 -26.98 -7.22
C HIS A 105 16.60 -26.55 -7.74
N ASP A 106 15.53 -27.20 -7.27
CA ASP A 106 14.15 -26.96 -7.69
C ASP A 106 13.41 -25.94 -6.80
N LYS A 107 14.14 -25.18 -5.96
CA LYS A 107 13.57 -24.25 -4.99
C LYS A 107 14.06 -22.82 -5.20
N ALA A 108 13.13 -21.88 -5.06
CA ALA A 108 13.39 -20.45 -5.01
C ALA A 108 13.33 -19.96 -3.56
N PHE A 109 14.47 -19.54 -3.02
CA PHE A 109 14.58 -19.00 -1.67
C PHE A 109 14.45 -17.49 -1.70
N HIS A 110 13.41 -16.97 -1.05
CA HIS A 110 13.26 -15.52 -0.85
C HIS A 110 13.87 -15.15 0.50
N ILE A 111 14.95 -14.37 0.46
CA ILE A 111 15.73 -14.00 1.64
C ILE A 111 15.58 -12.49 1.82
N ARG A 112 15.09 -12.06 2.99
CA ARG A 112 15.02 -10.62 3.31
C ARG A 112 16.42 -10.03 3.33
N THR A 113 16.62 -8.89 2.68
CA THR A 113 17.93 -8.20 2.64
C THR A 113 18.42 -7.89 4.06
N ALA A 114 17.49 -7.55 4.97
CA ALA A 114 17.76 -7.30 6.38
C ALA A 114 18.29 -8.52 7.18
N GLN A 115 18.28 -9.73 6.60
CA GLN A 115 18.80 -10.94 7.23
C GLN A 115 20.15 -11.39 6.63
N ILE A 116 20.65 -10.66 5.63
CA ILE A 116 21.93 -10.96 5.00
C ILE A 116 23.04 -10.28 5.82
N VAL A 117 24.00 -11.07 6.28
CA VAL A 117 25.19 -10.57 6.98
C VAL A 117 26.26 -10.16 5.97
N HIS A 118 26.49 -11.00 4.96
CA HIS A 118 27.33 -10.69 3.80
C HIS A 118 27.04 -11.67 2.65
N PHE A 119 27.59 -11.38 1.47
CA PHE A 119 27.58 -12.29 0.33
C PHE A 119 28.98 -12.38 -0.28
N GLU A 120 29.24 -13.48 -0.97
CA GLU A 120 30.47 -13.74 -1.72
C GLU A 120 30.08 -13.96 -3.19
N GLY A 121 30.77 -13.28 -4.10
CA GLY A 121 30.59 -13.36 -5.54
C GLY A 121 31.90 -13.05 -6.26
N LEU A 122 31.92 -13.20 -7.59
CA LEU A 122 33.11 -12.90 -8.38
C LEU A 122 33.53 -11.42 -8.23
N PRO A 123 34.83 -11.08 -8.19
CA PRO A 123 35.25 -9.70 -8.06
C PRO A 123 34.62 -8.81 -9.14
N ILE A 124 33.91 -7.76 -8.72
CA ILE A 124 33.36 -6.76 -9.64
C ILE A 124 34.43 -5.72 -9.88
N THR A 125 34.89 -5.61 -11.12
CA THR A 125 35.76 -4.50 -11.55
C THR A 125 34.90 -3.35 -12.04
N TYR A 126 35.19 -2.13 -11.57
CA TYR A 126 34.60 -0.91 -12.10
C TYR A 126 35.44 -0.49 -13.31
N LEU A 127 34.89 -0.65 -14.51
CA LEU A 127 35.46 -0.10 -15.75
C LEU A 127 34.90 1.31 -16.00
#